data_AF-A0A522XLP7-F1
#
_entry.id   AF-A0A522XLP7-F1
#
_cell.length_a   1.000
_cell.length_b   1.000
_cell.length_c   1.000
_cell.angle_alpha   90.00
_cell.angle_beta   90.00
_cell.angle_gamma   90.00
#
_symmetry.space_group_name_H-M   'P 1'
#
loop_
_entity.id
_entity.type
_entity.pdbx_description
1 polymer ?
#
loop_
_entity_poly.entity_id
_entity_poly.type
_entity_poly.pdbx_seq_one_letter_code
_entity_poly.pdbx_strand_id
1 'polypeptide(L)'
;MNELKMRILQIQDELSQLGSPEPVMPEMINATNAVRLSEYLTKSDEKKTALNAAYGDYTRELEQIVSTLLSIQMDLKDIIKAEASIIDEKESKSEKKTRAKKSTK
;
A
#
# COMPACT_ATOMS: atom_id res chain seq x y z
N MET A 1 -3.83 -6.82 -4.08
CA MET A 1 -4.41 -6.12 -2.90
C MET A 1 -5.67 -6.78 -2.32
N ASN A 2 -6.68 -7.16 -3.12
CA ASN A 2 -7.89 -7.82 -2.59
C ASN A 2 -7.56 -9.16 -1.91
N GLU A 3 -6.66 -9.95 -2.50
CA GLU A 3 -6.18 -11.21 -1.92
C GLU A 3 -5.50 -11.01 -0.55
N LEU A 4 -4.66 -9.98 -0.41
CA LEU A 4 -4.02 -9.64 0.86
C LEU A 4 -5.06 -9.23 1.91
N LYS A 5 -6.07 -8.44 1.51
CA LYS A 5 -7.17 -8.07 2.39
C LYS A 5 -7.96 -9.30 2.85
N MET A 6 -8.29 -10.21 1.94
CA MET A 6 -8.96 -11.48 2.27
C MET A 6 -8.12 -12.32 3.22
N ARG A 7 -6.81 -12.40 2.99
CA ARG A 7 -5.87 -13.12 3.86
C ARG A 7 -5.79 -12.52 5.26
N ILE A 8 -5.74 -11.19 5.38
CA ILE A 8 -5.79 -10.49 6.67
C ILE A 8 -7.08 -10.82 7.41
N LEU A 9 -8.22 -10.71 6.74
CA LEU A 9 -9.53 -11.02 7.34
C LEU A 9 -9.63 -12.46 7.80
N GLN A 10 -9.12 -13.40 6.99
CA GLN A 10 -9.07 -14.81 7.36
C GLN A 10 -8.23 -15.05 8.62
N ILE A 11 -7.02 -14.47 8.70
CA ILE A 11 -6.16 -14.65 9.88
C ILE A 11 -6.80 -14.01 11.12
N GLN A 12 -7.50 -12.88 10.97
CA GLN A 12 -8.24 -12.25 12.06
C GLN A 12 -9.39 -13.12 12.55
N ASP A 13 -10.14 -13.73 11.65
CA ASP A 13 -11.21 -14.68 11.99
C ASP A 13 -10.64 -15.89 12.73
N GLU A 14 -9.56 -16.50 12.21
CA GLU A 14 -8.86 -17.61 12.87
C GLU A 14 -8.35 -17.25 14.27
N LEU A 15 -7.81 -16.04 14.45
CA LEU A 15 -7.39 -15.53 15.76
C LEU A 15 -8.58 -15.35 16.72
N SER A 16 -9.71 -14.88 16.21
CA SER A 16 -10.93 -14.71 17.01
C SER A 16 -11.50 -16.06 17.46
N GLN A 17 -11.45 -17.07 16.58
CA GLN A 17 -11.87 -18.43 16.89
C GLN A 17 -10.97 -19.11 17.91
N LEU A 18 -9.67 -18.75 17.96
CA LEU A 18 -8.75 -19.27 18.98
C LEU A 18 -9.14 -18.84 20.40
N GLY A 19 -9.88 -17.73 20.54
CA GLY A 19 -10.43 -17.26 21.82
C GLY A 19 -9.36 -16.86 22.83
N SER A 20 -9.72 -16.89 24.11
CA SER A 20 -8.83 -16.64 25.25
C SER A 20 -8.21 -17.95 25.77
N PRO A 21 -7.04 -17.90 26.43
CA PRO A 21 -6.48 -19.09 27.05
C PRO A 21 -7.47 -19.70 28.04
N GLU A 22 -7.65 -21.02 27.96
CA GLU A 22 -8.53 -21.74 28.87
C GLU A 22 -8.01 -21.64 30.32
N PRO A 23 -8.90 -21.51 31.31
CA PRO A 23 -8.51 -21.45 32.70
C PRO A 23 -7.88 -22.78 33.15
N VAL A 24 -7.01 -22.69 34.15
CA VAL A 24 -6.38 -23.85 34.81
C VAL A 24 -7.46 -24.80 35.30
N MET A 25 -7.37 -26.08 34.93
CA MET A 25 -8.27 -27.13 35.43
C MET A 25 -7.68 -27.75 36.70
N PRO A 26 -8.32 -27.60 37.88
CA PRO A 26 -7.78 -28.09 39.15
C PRO A 26 -7.58 -29.61 39.20
N GLU A 27 -8.34 -30.35 38.40
CA GLU A 27 -8.26 -31.81 38.31
C GLU A 27 -7.00 -32.29 37.59
N MET A 28 -6.36 -31.40 36.82
CA MET A 28 -5.15 -31.71 36.09
C MET A 28 -3.90 -31.36 36.90
N ILE A 29 -2.85 -32.17 36.73
CA ILE A 29 -1.53 -31.81 37.26
C ILE A 29 -1.03 -30.52 36.60
N ASN A 30 -0.27 -29.74 37.36
CA ASN A 30 0.24 -28.43 36.92
C ASN A 30 1.02 -28.49 35.60
N ALA A 31 1.77 -29.57 35.37
CA ALA A 31 2.51 -29.78 34.13
C ALA A 31 1.57 -29.81 32.91
N THR A 32 0.42 -30.48 33.02
CA THR A 32 -0.54 -30.55 31.90
C THR A 32 -1.26 -29.23 31.66
N ASN A 33 -1.58 -28.49 32.73
CA ASN A 33 -2.09 -27.13 32.59
C ASN A 33 -1.07 -26.20 31.91
N ALA A 34 0.22 -26.33 32.25
CA ALA A 34 1.29 -25.57 31.62
C ALA A 34 1.45 -25.90 30.13
N VAL A 35 1.37 -27.19 29.76
CA VAL A 35 1.41 -27.61 28.35
C VAL A 35 0.25 -27.01 27.55
N ARG A 36 -0.99 -27.09 28.05
CA ARG A 36 -2.16 -26.49 27.38
C ARG A 36 -2.00 -25.00 27.15
N LEU A 37 -1.54 -24.27 28.17
CA LEU A 37 -1.27 -22.84 28.03
C LEU A 37 -0.17 -22.57 27.00
N SER A 38 0.91 -23.35 27.02
CA SER A 38 2.01 -23.19 26.05
C SER A 38 1.56 -23.46 24.61
N GLU A 39 0.69 -24.45 24.38
CA GLU A 39 0.14 -24.75 23.05
C GLU A 39 -0.74 -23.61 22.55
N TYR A 40 -1.60 -23.06 23.43
CA TYR A 40 -2.40 -21.88 23.09
C TYR A 40 -1.50 -20.69 22.73
N LEU A 41 -0.50 -20.39 23.57
CA LEU A 41 0.40 -19.26 23.36
C LEU A 41 1.17 -19.41 22.05
N THR A 42 1.71 -20.60 21.77
CA THR A 42 2.43 -20.89 20.52
C THR A 42 1.54 -20.67 19.31
N LYS A 43 0.32 -21.24 19.30
CA LYS A 43 -0.65 -21.05 18.21
C LYS A 43 -1.05 -19.59 18.05
N SER A 44 -1.29 -18.88 19.15
CA SER A 44 -1.65 -17.46 19.13
C SER A 44 -0.54 -16.61 18.53
N ASP A 45 0.70 -16.84 18.95
CA ASP A 45 1.86 -16.09 18.46
C ASP A 45 2.18 -16.39 16.99
N GLU A 46 2.06 -17.64 16.56
CA GLU A 46 2.20 -18.00 15.14
C GLU A 46 1.20 -17.23 14.27
N LYS A 47 -0.07 -17.18 14.68
CA LYS A 47 -1.13 -16.48 13.96
C LYS A 47 -0.95 -14.96 13.98
N LYS A 48 -0.56 -14.37 15.12
CA LYS A 48 -0.24 -12.94 15.22
C LYS A 48 0.96 -12.57 14.36
N THR A 49 1.99 -13.43 14.33
CA THR A 49 3.17 -13.24 13.47
C THR A 49 2.78 -13.27 12.00
N ALA A 50 1.94 -14.24 11.60
CA ALA A 50 1.41 -14.31 10.24
C ALA A 50 0.55 -13.08 9.89
N LEU A 51 -0.26 -12.58 10.82
CA LEU A 51 -1.06 -11.37 10.63
C LEU A 51 -0.17 -10.14 10.40
N ASN A 52 0.88 -9.97 11.22
CA ASN A 52 1.85 -8.89 11.08
C ASN A 52 2.57 -8.95 9.73
N ALA A 53 2.98 -10.14 9.29
CA ALA A 53 3.58 -10.33 7.97
C ALA A 53 2.62 -9.91 6.85
N ALA A 54 1.35 -10.33 6.91
CA ALA A 54 0.34 -9.96 5.92
C ALA A 54 0.08 -8.45 5.88
N TYR A 55 0.06 -7.78 7.04
CA TYR A 55 -0.01 -6.31 7.09
C TYR A 55 1.23 -5.63 6.53
N GLY A 56 2.41 -6.21 6.75
CA GLY A 56 3.66 -5.75 6.15
C GLY A 56 3.60 -5.78 4.62
N ASP A 57 3.16 -6.89 4.05
CA ASP A 57 3.01 -7.04 2.60
C ASP A 57 1.95 -6.09 2.03
N TYR A 58 0.80 -5.94 2.72
CA TYR A 58 -0.25 -4.99 2.33
C TYR A 58 0.24 -3.54 2.33
N THR A 59 1.04 -3.17 3.33
CA THR A 59 1.63 -1.82 3.42
C THR A 59 2.62 -1.57 2.30
N ARG A 60 3.48 -2.54 1.98
CA ARG A 60 4.45 -2.43 0.88
C ARG A 60 3.75 -2.21 -0.47
N GLU A 61 2.66 -2.93 -0.74
CA GLU A 61 1.84 -2.75 -1.94
C GLU A 61 1.22 -1.34 -2.01
N LEU A 62 0.74 -0.81 -0.89
CA LEU A 62 0.24 0.57 -0.81
C LEU A 62 1.35 1.59 -1.12
N GLU A 63 2.53 1.42 -0.54
CA GLU A 63 3.69 2.29 -0.81
C GLU A 63 4.08 2.29 -2.29
N GLN A 64 4.03 1.12 -2.94
CA GLN A 64 4.33 1.00 -4.36
C GLN A 64 3.29 1.72 -5.24
N ILE A 65 2.00 1.63 -4.88
CA ILE A 65 0.93 2.36 -5.58
C ILE A 65 1.13 3.87 -5.42
N VAL A 66 1.40 4.35 -4.21
CA VAL A 66 1.65 5.78 -3.96
C VAL A 66 2.86 6.25 -4.74
N SER A 67 3.95 5.49 -4.74
CA SER A 67 5.18 5.82 -5.50
C SER A 67 4.91 5.90 -7.00
N THR A 68 4.14 4.95 -7.53
CA THR A 68 3.76 4.93 -8.95
C THR A 68 2.88 6.13 -9.31
N LEU A 69 1.91 6.46 -8.45
CA LEU A 69 1.03 7.62 -8.66
C LEU A 69 1.82 8.94 -8.68
N LEU A 70 2.78 9.10 -7.77
CA LEU A 70 3.65 10.27 -7.72
C LEU A 70 4.52 10.37 -8.98
N SER A 71 5.05 9.25 -9.48
CA SER A 71 5.79 9.22 -10.74
C SER A 71 4.92 9.69 -11.91
N ILE A 72 3.70 9.13 -12.04
CA ILE A 72 2.75 9.54 -13.08
C ILE A 72 2.41 11.03 -12.98
N GLN A 73 2.21 11.54 -11.76
CA GLN A 73 1.95 12.97 -11.55
C GLN A 73 3.11 13.83 -12.02
N MET A 74 4.34 13.41 -11.78
CA MET A 74 5.55 14.12 -12.21
C MET A 74 5.66 14.12 -13.74
N ASP A 75 5.46 12.96 -14.37
CA ASP A 75 5.47 12.83 -15.83
C ASP A 75 4.41 13.73 -16.48
N LEU A 76 3.18 13.72 -15.96
CA LEU A 76 2.10 14.58 -16.46
C LEU A 76 2.43 16.06 -16.32
N LYS A 77 3.05 16.47 -15.21
CA LYS A 77 3.48 17.86 -15.00
C LYS A 77 4.51 18.29 -16.04
N ASP A 78 5.44 17.41 -16.37
CA ASP A 78 6.48 17.72 -17.35
C ASP A 78 5.95 17.71 -18.79
N ILE A 79 4.99 16.83 -19.11
CA ILE A 79 4.25 16.87 -20.38
C ILE A 79 3.54 18.22 -20.53
N ILE A 80 2.79 18.66 -19.52
CA ILE A 80 2.06 19.95 -19.57
C ILE A 80 3.01 21.13 -19.80
N LYS A 81 4.16 21.16 -19.12
CA LYS A 81 5.17 22.22 -19.33
C LYS A 81 5.76 22.19 -20.74
N ALA A 82 6.04 20.99 -21.26
CA ALA A 82 6.58 20.83 -22.61
C ALA A 82 5.57 21.31 -23.66
N GLU A 83 4.30 20.94 -23.51
CA GLU A 83 3.23 21.40 -24.41
C GLU A 83 3.02 22.92 -24.33
N ALA A 84 3.01 23.50 -23.13
CA ALA A 84 2.91 24.95 -22.95
C ALA A 84 4.05 25.69 -23.67
N SER A 85 5.30 25.19 -23.55
CA SER A 85 6.46 25.78 -24.22
C SER A 85 6.35 25.74 -25.75
N ILE A 86 5.79 24.65 -26.31
CA ILE A 86 5.55 24.52 -27.75
C ILE A 86 4.50 25.53 -28.24
N ILE A 87 3.46 25.79 -27.44
CA ILE A 87 2.42 26.78 -27.76
C ILE A 87 3.03 28.18 -27.79
N ASP A 88 3.78 28.57 -26.75
CA ASP A 88 4.47 29.88 -26.69
C ASP A 88 5.44 30.09 -27.87
N GLU A 89 6.17 29.03 -28.25
CA GLU A 89 7.04 29.07 -29.43
C GLU A 89 6.26 29.27 -30.74
N LYS A 90 5.09 28.64 -30.89
CA LYS A 90 4.25 28.77 -32.09
C LYS A 90 3.64 30.16 -32.19
N GLU A 91 3.17 30.71 -31.08
CA GLU A 91 2.62 32.07 -31.04
C GLU A 91 3.69 33.11 -31.40
N SER A 92 4.87 33.04 -30.77
CA SER A 92 5.97 33.97 -31.05
C SER A 92 6.52 33.87 -32.49
N LYS A 93 6.54 32.68 -33.10
CA LYS A 93 6.90 32.50 -34.53
C LYS A 93 5.84 33.06 -35.48
N SER A 94 4.56 33.03 -35.09
CA SER A 94 3.46 33.59 -35.89
C SER A 94 3.47 35.13 -35.91
N GLU A 95 3.75 35.77 -34.77
CA GLU A 95 3.88 37.23 -34.65
C GLU A 95 5.08 37.79 -35.44
N LYS A 96 6.21 37.07 -35.46
CA LYS A 96 7.38 37.47 -36.25
C LYS A 96 7.10 37.45 -37.76
N LYS A 97 6.32 36.48 -38.24
CA LYS A 97 5.93 36.39 -39.67
C LYS A 97 4.98 37.51 -40.09
N THR A 98 4.04 37.94 -39.24
CA THR A 98 3.13 39.06 -39.53
C THR A 98 3.85 40.41 -39.46
N ARG A 99 4.82 40.58 -38.54
CA ARG A 99 5.63 41.80 -38.47
C ARG A 99 6.58 41.97 -39.67
N ALA A 100 7.17 40.89 -40.17
CA ALA A 100 8.03 40.92 -41.37
C ALA A 100 7.25 41.36 -42.63
N LYS A 101 6.00 40.91 -42.80
CA LYS A 101 5.14 41.34 -43.94
C LYS A 101 4.70 42.80 -43.89
N LYS A 102 4.65 43.42 -42.70
CA LYS A 102 4.32 44.86 -42.54
C LYS A 102 5.52 45.79 -42.80
N SER A 103 6.74 45.25 -42.80
CA SER A 103 7.98 46.02 -42.98
C SER A 103 8.43 46.13 -44.45
N THR A 104 7.76 45.46 -45.38
CA THR A 104 8.15 45.40 -46.82
C THR A 104 7.18 46.16 -47.74
N LYS A 105 6.46 47.14 -47.22
CA LYS A 105 5.54 47.97 -48.02
C LYS A 105 5.81 49.45 -47.78
#